data_AF-A0A8T6YE60-F1
#
_entry.id   AF-A0A8T6YE60-F1
#
_cell.length_a   1.000
_cell.length_b   1.000
_cell.length_c   1.000
_cell.angle_alpha   90.00
_cell.angle_beta   90.00
_cell.angle_gamma   90.00
#
_symmetry.space_group_name_H-M   'P 1'
#
loop_
_entity.id
_entity.type
_entity.pdbx_description
1 polymer ?
#
loop_
_entity_poly.entity_id
_entity_poly.type
_entity_poly.pdbx_seq_one_letter_code
_entity_poly.pdbx_strand_id
1 'polypeptide(L)'
;METKDAFLVILPIIAALIGSYFTYYFTIKSKKSEAILKFKEEKYANLLILLQGFVGTTVSGEAKRKFFEEQYKSWLYCSDDVVKAINNMVQLVKASKGEKTDIQEGRKSIGNIVLAMRKDLLGKTNLNYNDFQYTDVIEDK
;
A
#
# COMPACT_ATOMS: atom_id res chain seq x y z
N MET A 1 -12.67 -59.73 1.45
CA MET A 1 -12.63 -58.42 2.12
C MET A 1 -14.04 -57.88 2.09
N GLU A 2 -14.68 -57.73 3.25
CA GLU A 2 -16.05 -57.22 3.28
C GLU A 2 -16.05 -55.80 2.68
N THR A 3 -17.17 -55.39 2.07
CA THR A 3 -17.33 -54.04 1.51
C THR A 3 -17.01 -52.93 2.52
N LYS A 4 -17.18 -53.22 3.81
CA LYS A 4 -16.84 -52.36 4.96
C LYS A 4 -15.33 -52.18 5.12
N ASP A 5 -14.54 -53.24 4.97
CA ASP A 5 -13.08 -53.20 5.10
C ASP A 5 -12.45 -52.39 3.95
N ALA A 6 -12.99 -52.52 2.74
CA ALA A 6 -12.56 -51.72 1.59
C ALA A 6 -12.83 -50.22 1.81
N PHE A 7 -13.99 -49.87 2.37
CA PHE A 7 -14.35 -48.48 2.67
C PHE A 7 -13.44 -47.87 3.75
N LEU A 8 -13.10 -48.64 4.79
CA LEU A 8 -12.20 -48.22 5.86
C LEU A 8 -10.78 -47.92 5.37
N VAL A 9 -10.33 -48.56 4.28
CA VAL A 9 -9.00 -48.30 3.69
C VAL A 9 -9.04 -47.19 2.64
N ILE A 10 -10.08 -47.13 1.81
CA ILE A 10 -10.17 -46.16 0.69
C ILE A 10 -10.49 -44.75 1.19
N LEU A 11 -11.37 -44.62 2.18
CA LEU A 11 -11.80 -43.33 2.72
C LEU A 11 -10.63 -42.46 3.24
N PRO A 12 -9.70 -42.97 4.09
CA PRO A 12 -8.57 -42.17 4.56
C PRO A 12 -7.60 -41.80 3.44
N ILE A 13 -7.45 -42.63 2.41
CA ILE A 13 -6.61 -42.31 1.24
C ILE A 13 -7.21 -41.14 0.47
N ILE A 14 -8.51 -41.18 0.18
CA ILE A 14 -9.22 -40.08 -0.50
C ILE A 14 -9.16 -38.81 0.36
N ALA A 15 -9.38 -38.92 1.67
CA ALA A 15 -9.27 -37.78 2.59
C ALA A 15 -7.86 -37.18 2.60
N ALA A 16 -6.80 -38.00 2.58
CA ALA A 16 -5.42 -37.54 2.50
C ALA A 16 -5.12 -36.82 1.18
N LEU A 17 -5.60 -37.34 0.05
CA LEU A 17 -5.44 -36.72 -1.26
C LEU A 17 -6.15 -35.36 -1.33
N ILE A 18 -7.39 -35.29 -0.85
CA ILE A 18 -8.18 -34.05 -0.79
C ILE A 18 -7.49 -33.02 0.14
N GLY A 19 -7.05 -33.46 1.33
CA GLY A 19 -6.36 -32.60 2.30
C GLY A 19 -5.05 -32.05 1.77
N SER A 20 -4.27 -32.87 1.05
CA SER A 20 -3.04 -32.43 0.39
C SER A 20 -3.31 -31.38 -0.69
N TYR A 21 -4.35 -31.60 -1.52
CA TYR A 21 -4.76 -30.65 -2.55
C TYR A 21 -5.17 -29.30 -1.96
N PHE A 22 -6.01 -29.29 -0.92
CA PHE A 22 -6.39 -28.06 -0.23
C PHE A 22 -5.19 -27.35 0.38
N THR A 23 -4.30 -28.08 1.07
CA THR A 23 -3.08 -27.51 1.64
C THR A 23 -2.21 -26.83 0.58
N TYR A 24 -2.01 -27.49 -0.56
CA TYR A 24 -1.26 -26.92 -1.68
C TYR A 24 -1.91 -25.64 -2.22
N TYR A 25 -3.22 -25.66 -2.45
CA TYR A 25 -3.96 -24.51 -2.94
C TYR A 25 -3.89 -23.31 -1.98
N PHE A 26 -4.13 -23.53 -0.69
CA PHE A 26 -4.03 -22.47 0.32
C PHE A 26 -2.60 -21.96 0.48
N THR A 27 -1.59 -22.83 0.36
CA THR A 27 -0.18 -22.44 0.41
C THR A 27 0.19 -21.50 -0.74
N ILE A 28 -0.22 -21.82 -1.98
CA ILE A 28 0.05 -20.94 -3.13
C ILE A 28 -0.67 -19.60 -2.96
N LYS A 29 -1.95 -19.64 -2.57
CA LYS A 29 -2.73 -18.41 -2.34
C LYS A 29 -2.08 -17.53 -1.27
N SER A 30 -1.63 -18.11 -0.17
CA SER A 30 -0.93 -17.40 0.91
C SER A 30 0.37 -16.79 0.42
N LYS A 31 1.22 -17.55 -0.29
CA LYS A 31 2.49 -17.06 -0.84
C LYS A 31 2.29 -15.90 -1.82
N LYS A 32 1.27 -15.98 -2.68
CA LYS A 32 0.93 -14.91 -3.62
C LYS A 32 0.47 -13.65 -2.88
N SER A 33 -0.37 -13.80 -1.86
CA SER A 33 -0.83 -12.67 -1.04
C SER A 33 0.32 -11.99 -0.30
N GLU A 34 1.22 -12.77 0.29
CA GLU A 34 2.41 -12.25 0.98
C GLU A 34 3.35 -11.52 0.02
N ALA A 35 3.58 -12.08 -1.18
CA ALA A 35 4.41 -11.45 -2.20
C ALA A 35 3.81 -10.11 -2.67
N ILE A 36 2.49 -10.04 -2.88
CA ILE A 36 1.79 -8.79 -3.22
C ILE A 36 1.91 -7.79 -2.09
N LEU A 37 1.72 -8.21 -0.83
CA LEU A 37 1.80 -7.32 0.33
C LEU A 37 3.20 -6.71 0.47
N LYS A 38 4.25 -7.55 0.41
CA LYS A 38 5.65 -7.10 0.44
C LYS A 38 5.98 -6.15 -0.71
N PHE A 39 5.52 -6.48 -1.91
CA PHE A 39 5.71 -5.61 -3.08
C PHE A 39 5.06 -4.24 -2.88
N LYS A 40 3.80 -4.19 -2.41
CA LYS A 40 3.10 -2.94 -2.12
C LYS A 40 3.81 -2.14 -1.02
N GLU A 41 4.24 -2.79 0.05
CA GLU A 41 4.97 -2.16 1.16
C GLU A 41 6.24 -1.47 0.67
N GLU A 42 7.05 -2.15 -0.16
CA GLU A 42 8.26 -1.57 -0.75
C GLU A 42 7.94 -0.35 -1.64
N LYS A 43 6.90 -0.45 -2.48
CA LYS A 43 6.48 0.67 -3.33
C LYS A 43 5.94 1.85 -2.54
N TYR A 44 5.19 1.60 -1.47
CA TYR A 44 4.69 2.64 -0.59
C TYR A 44 5.78 3.29 0.24
N ALA A 45 6.77 2.55 0.73
CA ALA A 45 7.95 3.12 1.38
C ALA A 45 8.66 4.13 0.46
N ASN A 46 8.86 3.76 -0.82
CA ASN A 46 9.44 4.66 -1.81
C ASN A 46 8.58 5.90 -2.07
N LEU A 47 7.26 5.75 -2.20
CA LEU A 47 6.36 6.90 -2.40
C LEU A 47 6.36 7.84 -1.19
N LEU A 48 6.41 7.31 0.03
CA LEU A 48 6.49 8.09 1.28
C LEU A 48 7.75 8.96 1.33
N ILE A 49 8.90 8.43 0.92
CA ILE A 49 10.15 9.19 0.82
C ILE A 49 10.03 10.32 -0.22
N LEU A 50 9.33 10.08 -1.33
CA LEU A 50 9.15 11.10 -2.37
C LEU A 50 8.13 12.19 -1.97
N LEU A 51 7.16 11.86 -1.10
CA LEU A 51 6.19 12.82 -0.56
C LEU A 51 6.85 13.88 0.34
N GLN A 52 8.03 13.61 0.89
CA GLN A 52 8.81 14.55 1.69
C GLN A 52 9.11 15.86 0.94
N GLY A 53 9.33 15.77 -0.38
CA GLY A 53 9.56 16.92 -1.26
C GLY A 53 8.39 17.90 -1.38
N PHE A 54 7.28 17.67 -0.68
CA PHE A 54 6.11 18.53 -0.65
C PHE A 54 5.83 19.18 0.73
N VAL A 55 6.59 18.86 1.79
CA VAL A 55 6.31 19.34 3.17
C VAL A 55 7.32 20.39 3.69
N GLY A 56 8.44 20.60 2.99
CA GLY A 56 9.51 21.52 3.42
C GLY A 56 9.70 22.76 2.53
N THR A 57 10.51 23.71 3.01
CA THR A 57 10.94 24.89 2.24
C THR A 57 11.95 24.55 1.13
N THR A 58 12.57 23.37 1.21
CA THR A 58 13.55 22.82 0.27
C THR A 58 12.88 21.83 -0.68
N VAL A 59 12.04 22.35 -1.56
CA VAL A 59 11.48 21.56 -2.66
C VAL A 59 12.56 21.35 -3.72
N SER A 60 13.17 20.17 -3.79
CA SER A 60 14.00 19.81 -4.95
C SER A 60 13.09 19.43 -6.13
N GLY A 61 13.27 20.09 -7.28
CA GLY A 61 12.49 19.78 -8.49
C GLY A 61 12.66 18.32 -8.94
N GLU A 62 13.79 17.71 -8.61
CA GLU A 62 14.07 16.30 -8.89
C GLU A 62 13.16 15.35 -8.08
N ALA A 63 12.96 15.61 -6.78
CA ALA A 63 12.08 14.79 -5.95
C ALA A 63 10.63 14.84 -6.44
N LYS A 64 10.15 16.02 -6.86
CA LYS A 64 8.82 16.18 -7.48
C LYS A 64 8.69 15.38 -8.76
N ARG A 65 9.70 15.40 -9.64
CA ARG A 65 9.68 14.60 -10.87
C ARG A 65 9.61 13.10 -10.57
N LYS A 66 10.48 12.61 -9.68
CA LYS A 66 10.48 11.19 -9.24
C LYS A 66 9.14 10.80 -8.62
N PHE A 67 8.53 11.68 -7.83
CA PHE A 67 7.19 11.47 -7.29
C PHE A 67 6.15 11.23 -8.39
N PHE A 68 6.10 12.07 -9.43
CA PHE A 68 5.14 11.91 -10.52
C PHE A 68 5.38 10.62 -11.32
N GLU A 69 6.63 10.23 -11.54
CA GLU A 69 6.95 8.96 -12.20
C GLU A 69 6.44 7.74 -11.39
N GLU A 70 6.64 7.73 -10.08
CA GLU A 70 6.11 6.69 -9.20
C GLU A 70 4.59 6.76 -9.04
N GLN A 71 4.01 7.97 -9.07
CA GLN A 71 2.57 8.19 -9.04
C GLN A 71 1.87 7.52 -10.22
N TYR A 72 2.43 7.56 -11.42
CA TYR A 72 1.85 6.84 -12.57
C TYR A 72 1.91 5.33 -12.38
N LYS A 73 3.03 4.80 -11.89
CA LYS A 73 3.17 3.35 -11.60
C LYS A 73 2.23 2.88 -10.51
N SER A 74 1.88 3.77 -9.58
CA SER A 74 0.98 3.48 -8.46
C SER A 74 -0.38 2.93 -8.88
N TRP A 75 -0.86 3.30 -10.07
CA TRP A 75 -2.11 2.78 -10.64
C TRP A 75 -2.12 1.26 -10.84
N LEU A 76 -0.95 0.62 -10.96
CA LEU A 76 -0.85 -0.83 -11.19
C LEU A 76 -0.98 -1.65 -9.91
N TYR A 77 -0.72 -1.06 -8.74
CA TYR A 77 -0.60 -1.81 -7.48
C TYR A 77 -1.44 -1.24 -6.33
N CYS A 78 -1.86 0.01 -6.41
CA CYS A 78 -2.65 0.65 -5.36
C CYS A 78 -4.12 0.26 -5.38
N SER A 79 -4.79 0.42 -4.23
CA SER A 79 -6.25 0.52 -4.20
C SER A 79 -6.75 1.85 -4.77
N ASP A 80 -8.02 1.86 -5.17
CA ASP A 80 -8.72 3.05 -5.66
C ASP A 80 -8.65 4.22 -4.67
N ASP A 81 -8.73 3.95 -3.37
CA ASP A 81 -8.68 4.98 -2.33
C ASP A 81 -7.33 5.69 -2.29
N VAL A 82 -6.23 4.94 -2.48
CA VAL A 82 -4.88 5.50 -2.57
C VAL A 82 -4.75 6.35 -3.83
N VAL A 83 -5.23 5.85 -4.97
CA VAL A 83 -5.19 6.60 -6.24
C VAL A 83 -5.97 7.91 -6.14
N LYS A 84 -7.17 7.88 -5.54
CA LYS A 84 -7.98 9.08 -5.30
C LYS A 84 -7.28 10.07 -4.37
N ALA A 85 -6.69 9.59 -3.26
CA ALA A 85 -5.96 10.44 -2.33
C ALA A 85 -4.75 11.13 -2.99
N ILE A 86 -3.99 10.41 -3.81
CA ILE A 86 -2.87 10.97 -4.57
C ILE A 86 -3.36 11.99 -5.60
N ASN A 87 -4.43 11.67 -6.34
CA ASN A 87 -4.97 12.60 -7.35
C ASN A 87 -5.46 13.91 -6.71
N ASN A 88 -6.06 13.86 -5.52
CA ASN A 88 -6.45 15.07 -4.78
C ASN A 88 -5.24 15.93 -4.44
N MET A 89 -4.13 15.31 -4.01
CA MET A 89 -2.88 16.02 -3.74
C MET A 89 -2.30 16.66 -5.01
N VAL A 90 -2.32 15.96 -6.13
CA VAL A 90 -1.89 16.49 -7.43
C VAL A 90 -2.76 17.68 -7.86
N GLN A 91 -4.07 17.62 -7.63
CA GLN A 91 -4.99 18.74 -7.89
C GLN A 91 -4.65 19.96 -7.02
N LEU A 92 -4.35 19.77 -5.74
CA LEU A 92 -3.90 20.87 -4.86
C LEU A 92 -2.62 21.53 -5.37
N VAL A 93 -1.65 20.73 -5.83
CA VAL A 93 -0.39 21.22 -6.41
C VAL A 93 -0.62 21.98 -7.73
N LYS A 94 -1.56 21.53 -8.57
CA LYS A 94 -1.92 22.23 -9.81
C LYS A 94 -2.66 23.54 -9.53
N ALA A 95 -3.58 23.52 -8.56
CA ALA A 95 -4.40 24.66 -8.18
C ALA A 95 -3.57 25.79 -7.57
N SER A 96 -2.49 25.45 -6.84
CA SER A 96 -1.64 26.47 -6.25
C SER A 96 -0.76 27.23 -7.25
N LYS A 97 -0.67 26.82 -8.53
CA LYS A 97 -0.01 27.55 -9.65
C LYS A 97 1.36 28.21 -9.32
N GLY A 98 2.13 27.66 -8.36
CA GLY A 98 3.41 28.23 -7.93
C GLY A 98 3.33 29.28 -6.81
N GLU A 99 2.14 29.62 -6.33
CA GLU A 99 1.93 30.30 -5.05
C GLU A 99 2.18 29.33 -3.89
N LYS A 100 2.50 29.88 -2.70
CA LYS A 100 2.67 29.08 -1.48
C LYS A 100 1.35 28.36 -1.16
N THR A 101 1.27 27.08 -1.51
CA THR A 101 0.20 26.20 -1.03
C THR A 101 0.16 26.27 0.50
N ASP A 102 -1.05 26.31 1.06
CA ASP A 102 -1.22 26.23 2.51
C ASP A 102 -0.54 24.96 3.05
N ILE A 103 0.44 25.16 3.93
CA ILE A 103 1.22 24.10 4.55
C ILE A 103 0.30 23.11 5.28
N GLN A 104 -0.80 23.59 5.87
CA GLN A 104 -1.76 22.74 6.56
C GLN A 104 -2.51 21.82 5.58
N GLU A 105 -2.95 22.35 4.45
CA GLU A 105 -3.67 21.56 3.43
C GLU A 105 -2.73 20.55 2.75
N GLY A 106 -1.46 20.92 2.54
CA GLY A 106 -0.43 19.99 2.08
C GLY A 106 -0.20 18.82 3.05
N ARG A 107 -0.03 19.12 4.34
CA ARG A 107 0.13 18.11 5.40
C ARG A 107 -1.09 17.19 5.50
N LYS A 108 -2.29 17.75 5.46
CA LYS A 108 -3.54 17.00 5.46
C LYS A 108 -3.65 16.08 4.24
N SER A 109 -3.31 16.57 3.06
CA SER A 109 -3.34 15.77 1.83
C SER A 109 -2.37 14.59 1.91
N ILE A 110 -1.19 14.78 2.49
CA ILE A 110 -0.21 13.71 2.70
C ILE A 110 -0.71 12.71 3.73
N GLY A 111 -1.22 13.18 4.88
CA GLY A 111 -1.82 12.31 5.90
C GLY A 111 -2.95 11.44 5.33
N ASN A 112 -3.77 11.98 4.43
CA ASN A 112 -4.80 11.22 3.73
C ASN A 112 -4.23 10.13 2.79
N ILE A 113 -3.13 10.42 2.09
CA ILE A 113 -2.44 9.41 1.26
C ILE A 113 -1.90 8.29 2.14
N VAL A 114 -1.20 8.62 3.23
CA VAL A 114 -0.63 7.62 4.15
C VAL A 114 -1.73 6.76 4.78
N LEU A 115 -2.83 7.39 5.18
CA LEU A 115 -3.98 6.68 5.73
C LEU A 115 -4.59 5.70 4.71
N ALA A 116 -4.70 6.10 3.45
CA ALA A 116 -5.19 5.23 2.38
C ALA A 116 -4.22 4.06 2.12
N MET A 117 -2.90 4.30 2.09
CA MET A 117 -1.89 3.25 1.93
C MET A 117 -1.96 2.24 3.07
N ARG A 118 -2.11 2.73 4.30
CA ARG A 118 -2.26 1.88 5.48
C ARG A 118 -3.50 1.00 5.37
N LYS A 119 -4.62 1.54 4.88
CA LYS A 119 -5.85 0.77 4.65
C LYS A 119 -5.67 -0.28 3.55
N ASP A 120 -4.91 0.03 2.50
CA ASP A 120 -4.61 -0.92 1.43
C ASP A 120 -3.73 -2.08 1.92
N LEU A 121 -2.76 -1.82 2.81
CA LEU A 121 -1.86 -2.85 3.35
C LEU A 121 -2.51 -3.67 4.48
N LEU A 122 -3.19 -3.01 5.42
CA LEU A 122 -3.60 -3.61 6.70
C LEU A 122 -5.13 -3.71 6.87
N GLY A 123 -5.90 -3.17 5.93
CA GLY A 123 -7.36 -3.16 6.00
C GLY A 123 -7.91 -2.05 6.91
N LYS A 124 -8.55 -2.42 8.01
CA LYS A 124 -9.22 -1.45 8.89
C LYS A 124 -8.21 -0.73 9.79
N THR A 125 -8.44 0.56 10.02
CA THR A 125 -7.63 1.35 10.94
C THR A 125 -8.48 2.40 11.66
N ASN A 126 -8.14 2.64 12.93
CA ASN A 126 -8.76 3.69 13.76
C ASN A 126 -7.95 5.00 13.72
N LEU A 127 -6.82 5.01 13.00
CA LEU A 127 -6.01 6.22 12.83
C LEU A 127 -6.69 7.18 11.85
N ASN A 128 -6.45 8.46 12.04
CA ASN A 128 -6.87 9.55 11.19
C ASN A 128 -5.66 10.21 10.50
N TYR A 129 -5.90 11.16 9.60
CA TYR A 129 -4.83 11.83 8.87
C TYR A 129 -3.96 12.76 9.74
N ASN A 130 -4.46 13.25 10.88
CA ASN A 130 -3.70 14.07 11.83
C ASN A 130 -2.77 13.24 12.73
N ASP A 131 -3.05 11.94 12.87
CA ASP A 131 -2.17 11.03 13.62
C ASP A 131 -0.86 10.77 12.88
N PHE A 132 -0.82 11.02 11.57
CA PHE A 132 0.40 11.02 10.80
C PHE A 132 1.13 12.35 10.99
N GLN A 133 2.17 12.33 11.83
CA GLN A 133 3.06 13.47 12.00
C GLN A 133 4.30 13.31 11.13
N TYR A 134 4.52 14.31 10.30
CA TYR A 134 5.71 14.39 9.46
C TYR A 134 6.74 15.30 10.12
N THR A 135 7.88 14.73 10.50
CA THR A 135 9.02 15.47 11.04
C THR A 135 9.95 15.83 9.88
N ASP A 136 10.06 17.12 9.59
CA ASP A 136 11.08 17.63 8.66
C ASP A 136 12.41 17.68 9.41
N VAL A 137 13.44 16.98 8.92
CA VAL A 137 14.79 17.05 9.49
C VAL A 137 15.52 18.15 8.73
N ILE A 138 15.59 19.33 9.33
CA ILE A 138 16.38 20.43 8.79
C ILE A 138 17.85 20.09 9.05
N GLU A 139 18.65 19.93 8.01
CA GLU A 139 20.12 19.90 8.17
C GLU A 139 20.55 21.28 8.69
N ASP A 140 21.08 21.31 9.93
CA ASP A 140 21.74 22.50 10.46
C ASP A 140 22.91 22.85 9.53
N LYS A 141 22.88 24.07 8.98
CA LYS A 141 23.93 24.61 8.12
C LYS A 141 25.19 24.96 8.90
#